data_AF-A0A7C4J9P8-F1
#
_entry.id   AF-A0A7C4J9P8-F1
#
_cell.length_a   1.000
_cell.length_b   1.000
_cell.length_c   1.000
_cell.angle_alpha   90.00
_cell.angle_beta   90.00
_cell.angle_gamma   90.00
#
_symmetry.space_group_name_H-M   'P 1'
#
loop_
_entity.id
_entity.type
_entity.pdbx_description
1 polymer ?
#
loop_
_entity_poly.entity_id
_entity_poly.type
_entity_poly.pdbx_seq_one_letter_code
_entity_poly.pdbx_strand_id
1 'polypeptide(L)'
;MSLLITGVIFVAPLLQASPLCTDDGALHIFRTVALDRAIGDGVLYPRWFPDLAFGYGFPFFNYREPLGYYAIEAIHKLGADFPLALNLVLALGVVAAGQTMSLWV
;
A
#
# COMPACT_ATOMS: atom_id res chain seq x y z
N MET A 1 18.88 -13.40 12.69
CA MET A 1 17.81 -14.41 12.86
C MET A 1 16.76 -13.98 13.90
N SER A 2 17.15 -13.53 15.10
CA SER A 2 16.20 -13.18 16.18
C SER A 2 15.25 -12.02 15.84
N LEU A 3 15.72 -10.93 15.20
CA LEU A 3 14.90 -9.75 14.91
C LEU A 3 13.83 -9.97 13.83
N LEU A 4 14.10 -10.84 12.84
CA LEU A 4 13.11 -11.20 11.82
C LEU A 4 11.89 -11.88 12.44
N ILE A 5 12.14 -12.88 13.30
CA ILE A 5 11.08 -13.63 13.98
C ILE A 5 10.27 -12.69 14.88
N THR A 6 10.94 -11.85 15.66
CA THR A 6 10.29 -10.85 16.50
C THR A 6 9.46 -9.87 15.68
N GLY A 7 9.99 -9.37 14.55
CA GLY A 7 9.25 -8.48 13.64
C GLY A 7 7.99 -9.13 13.09
N VAL A 8 8.07 -10.38 12.64
CA VAL A 8 6.92 -11.15 12.14
C VAL A 8 5.84 -11.32 13.23
N ILE A 9 6.23 -11.57 14.47
CA ILE A 9 5.29 -11.67 15.60
C ILE A 9 4.54 -10.35 15.82
N PHE A 10 5.25 -9.21 15.77
CA PHE A 10 4.61 -7.90 15.98
C PHE A 10 3.67 -7.48 14.86
N VAL A 11 3.92 -7.90 13.62
CA VAL A 11 3.04 -7.60 12.48
C VAL A 11 1.94 -8.63 12.28
N ALA A 12 1.88 -9.69 13.08
CA ALA A 12 0.85 -10.73 12.97
C ALA A 12 -0.60 -10.18 12.93
N PRO A 13 -0.99 -9.13 13.68
CA PRO A 13 -2.32 -8.54 13.59
C PRO A 13 -2.64 -7.88 12.23
N LEU A 14 -1.63 -7.59 11.41
CA LEU A 14 -1.79 -7.07 10.05
C LEU A 14 -2.02 -8.21 9.03
N LEU A 15 -1.87 -9.47 9.41
CA LEU A 15 -2.12 -10.63 8.53
C LEU A 15 -3.61 -10.97 8.48
N GLN A 16 -4.43 -9.97 8.15
CA GLN A 16 -5.88 -10.08 8.02
C GLN A 16 -6.38 -9.25 6.82
N ALA A 17 -7.50 -9.68 6.24
CA ALA A 17 -8.14 -9.03 5.11
C ALA A 17 -9.15 -7.93 5.51
N SER A 18 -9.27 -7.64 6.80
CA SER A 18 -10.12 -6.55 7.27
C SER A 18 -9.40 -5.21 7.12
N PRO A 19 -10.09 -4.14 6.65
CA PRO A 19 -9.52 -2.81 6.65
C PRO A 19 -9.24 -2.35 8.09
N LEU A 20 -8.10 -1.69 8.28
CA LEU A 20 -7.74 -1.12 9.59
C LEU A 20 -8.61 0.10 9.89
N CYS A 21 -9.02 0.23 11.15
CA CYS A 21 -9.67 1.45 11.64
C CYS A 21 -8.60 2.54 11.82
N THR A 22 -8.48 3.42 10.82
CA THR A 22 -7.52 4.52 10.76
C THR A 22 -8.18 5.72 10.07
N ASP A 23 -7.64 6.92 10.29
CA ASP A 23 -8.22 8.15 9.73
C ASP A 23 -8.15 8.18 8.19
N ASP A 24 -7.13 7.56 7.60
CA ASP A 24 -6.84 7.64 6.16
C ASP A 24 -6.72 6.27 5.44
N GLY A 25 -6.83 5.14 6.14
CA GLY A 25 -6.66 3.81 5.54
C GLY A 25 -7.62 3.54 4.37
N ALA A 26 -8.89 3.97 4.51
CA ALA A 26 -9.86 3.88 3.41
C ALA A 26 -9.43 4.72 2.19
N LEU A 27 -8.83 5.89 2.41
CA LEU A 27 -8.34 6.75 1.32
C LEU A 27 -7.18 6.08 0.56
N HIS A 28 -6.29 5.37 1.26
CA HIS A 28 -5.22 4.60 0.62
C HIS A 28 -5.78 3.50 -0.29
N ILE A 29 -6.82 2.80 0.17
CA ILE A 29 -7.51 1.79 -0.63
C ILE A 29 -8.13 2.42 -1.88
N PHE A 30 -8.93 3.50 -1.75
CA PHE A 30 -9.57 4.15 -2.90
C PHE A 30 -8.58 4.66 -3.94
N ARG A 31 -7.45 5.23 -3.51
CA ARG A 31 -6.39 5.70 -4.41
C ARG A 31 -5.71 4.54 -5.14
N THR A 32 -5.53 3.41 -4.46
CA THR A 32 -4.96 2.21 -5.09
C THR A 32 -5.93 1.60 -6.09
N VAL A 33 -7.23 1.56 -5.81
CA VAL A 33 -8.26 1.15 -6.78
C VAL A 33 -8.24 2.04 -8.03
N ALA A 34 -8.09 3.36 -7.86
CA ALA A 34 -7.95 4.27 -9.00
C ALA A 34 -6.66 4.03 -9.79
N LEU A 35 -5.58 3.60 -9.12
CA LEU A 35 -4.32 3.19 -9.75
C LEU A 35 -4.46 1.87 -10.52
N ASP A 36 -5.08 0.85 -9.92
CA ASP A 36 -5.38 -0.44 -10.54
C ASP A 36 -6.11 -0.25 -11.87
N ARG A 37 -7.15 0.60 -11.86
CA ARG A 37 -7.91 0.96 -13.06
C ARG A 37 -7.03 1.62 -14.11
N ALA A 38 -6.26 2.65 -13.73
CA ALA A 38 -5.39 3.37 -14.65
C ALA A 38 -4.35 2.44 -15.31
N ILE A 39 -3.75 1.53 -14.53
CA ILE A 39 -2.81 0.52 -15.03
C ILE A 39 -3.53 -0.46 -15.97
N GLY A 40 -4.74 -0.89 -15.63
CA GLY A 40 -5.60 -1.72 -16.49
C GLY A 40 -5.90 -1.07 -17.84
N ASP A 41 -6.07 0.26 -17.85
CA ASP A 41 -6.25 1.08 -19.05
C ASP A 41 -4.93 1.38 -19.80
N GLY A 42 -3.80 0.78 -19.36
CA GLY A 42 -2.47 0.95 -19.99
C GLY A 42 -1.72 2.20 -19.54
N VAL A 43 -2.26 2.98 -18.60
CA VAL A 43 -1.62 4.18 -18.05
C VAL A 43 -0.80 3.80 -16.83
N LEU A 44 0.45 3.39 -17.06
CA LEU A 44 1.33 2.92 -15.99
C LEU A 44 1.71 4.00 -14.97
N TYR A 45 1.74 5.28 -15.36
CA TYR A 45 2.10 6.42 -14.51
C TYR A 45 1.06 7.55 -14.62
N PRO A 46 -0.14 7.37 -14.03
CA PRO A 46 -1.22 8.33 -14.14
C PRO A 46 -0.89 9.63 -13.39
N ARG A 47 -0.97 10.76 -14.10
CA ARG A 47 -0.85 12.10 -13.50
C ARG A 47 -2.20 12.66 -13.05
N TRP A 48 -3.30 12.08 -13.50
CA TRP A 48 -4.65 12.55 -13.20
C TRP A 48 -5.55 11.34 -12.93
N PHE A 49 -6.23 11.35 -11.79
CA PHE A 49 -7.20 10.32 -11.45
C PHE A 49 -8.61 10.90 -11.54
N PRO A 50 -9.43 10.51 -12.54
CA PRO A 50 -10.73 11.12 -12.76
C PRO A 50 -11.74 10.81 -11.64
N ASP A 51 -11.64 9.62 -11.05
CA ASP A 51 -12.61 9.13 -10.06
C ASP A 51 -12.36 9.68 -8.64
N LEU A 52 -11.22 10.33 -8.40
CA LEU A 52 -10.89 10.94 -7.12
C LEU A 52 -11.56 12.31 -6.94
N ALA A 53 -11.55 12.80 -5.69
CA ALA A 53 -12.18 14.06 -5.30
C ALA A 53 -13.64 14.14 -5.75
N PHE A 54 -14.45 13.14 -5.39
CA PHE A 54 -15.88 13.05 -5.77
C PHE A 54 -16.14 13.11 -7.30
N GLY A 55 -15.18 12.67 -8.12
CA GLY A 55 -15.30 12.66 -9.58
C GLY A 55 -14.88 13.97 -10.27
N TYR A 56 -14.41 14.98 -9.53
CA TYR A 56 -13.82 16.19 -10.13
C TYR A 56 -12.42 15.95 -10.70
N GLY A 57 -11.81 14.82 -10.32
CA GLY A 57 -10.47 14.45 -10.67
C GLY A 57 -9.42 15.04 -9.72
N PHE A 58 -8.31 14.32 -9.57
CA PHE A 58 -7.25 14.72 -8.66
C PHE A 58 -5.85 14.38 -9.19
N PRO A 59 -4.90 15.34 -9.22
CA PRO A 59 -3.54 15.13 -9.71
C PRO A 59 -2.62 14.48 -8.66
N PHE A 60 -3.07 13.40 -8.01
CA PHE A 60 -2.49 12.87 -6.76
C PHE A 60 -0.96 12.69 -6.80
N PHE A 61 -0.44 11.93 -7.78
CA PHE A 61 0.99 11.60 -7.86
C PHE A 61 1.89 12.73 -8.37
N ASN A 62 1.35 13.90 -8.72
CA ASN A 62 2.19 15.08 -8.92
C ASN A 62 2.69 15.66 -7.59
N TYR A 63 1.95 15.41 -6.50
CA TYR A 63 2.21 16.04 -5.20
C TYR A 63 2.47 15.03 -4.07
N ARG A 64 2.25 13.73 -4.31
CA ARG A 64 2.40 12.67 -3.32
C ARG A 64 3.19 11.49 -3.87
N GLU A 65 3.86 10.82 -2.96
CA GLU A 65 4.74 9.69 -3.16
C GLU A 65 4.01 8.47 -3.78
N PRO A 66 4.43 7.97 -4.95
CA PRO A 66 3.74 6.87 -5.63
C PRO A 66 4.10 5.49 -5.08
N LEU A 67 5.34 5.32 -4.58
CA LEU A 67 5.93 3.99 -4.31
C LEU A 67 5.04 3.09 -3.45
N GLY A 68 4.44 3.62 -2.39
CA GLY A 68 3.56 2.86 -1.51
C GLY A 68 2.34 2.29 -2.25
N TYR A 69 1.72 3.07 -3.12
CA TYR A 69 0.55 2.64 -3.90
C TYR A 69 0.90 1.58 -4.94
N TYR A 70 2.05 1.69 -5.60
CA TYR A 70 2.54 0.63 -6.50
C TYR A 70 2.89 -0.65 -5.76
N ALA A 71 3.39 -0.56 -4.52
CA ALA A 71 3.63 -1.75 -3.69
C ALA A 71 2.32 -2.45 -3.31
N ILE A 72 1.28 -1.69 -2.94
CA ILE A 72 -0.06 -2.24 -2.65
C ILE A 72 -0.62 -2.89 -3.91
N GLU A 73 -0.55 -2.19 -5.05
CA GLU A 73 -1.02 -2.67 -6.33
C GLU A 73 -0.30 -3.96 -6.77
N ALA A 74 1.02 -4.05 -6.59
CA ALA A 74 1.77 -5.25 -6.92
C ALA A 74 1.29 -6.46 -6.11
N ILE A 75 1.01 -6.28 -4.80
CA ILE A 75 0.46 -7.34 -3.96
C ILE A 75 -0.98 -7.68 -4.36
N HIS A 76 -1.80 -6.68 -4.73
CA HIS A 76 -3.15 -6.88 -5.24
C HIS A 76 -3.16 -7.72 -6.53
N LYS A 77 -2.28 -7.40 -7.50
CA LYS A 77 -2.12 -8.18 -8.74
C LYS A 77 -1.66 -9.62 -8.52
N LEU A 78 -1.07 -9.92 -7.36
CA LEU A 78 -0.72 -11.30 -6.95
C LEU A 78 -1.91 -12.06 -6.34
N GLY A 79 -3.09 -11.44 -6.23
CA GLY A 79 -4.35 -12.08 -5.83
C GLY A 79 -4.88 -11.69 -4.44
N ALA A 80 -4.20 -10.82 -3.70
CA ALA A 80 -4.72 -10.28 -2.45
C ALA A 80 -5.85 -9.28 -2.71
N ASP A 81 -6.83 -9.16 -1.80
CA ASP A 81 -7.74 -8.01 -1.84
C ASP A 81 -7.03 -6.72 -1.40
N PHE A 82 -7.60 -5.55 -1.70
CA PHE A 82 -6.97 -4.27 -1.39
C PHE A 82 -6.69 -4.04 0.12
N PRO A 83 -7.61 -4.39 1.05
CA PRO A 83 -7.32 -4.28 2.47
C PRO A 83 -6.14 -5.15 2.91
N LEU A 84 -6.10 -6.43 2.50
CA LEU A 84 -4.97 -7.31 2.80
C LEU A 84 -3.68 -6.78 2.16
N ALA A 85 -3.73 -6.32 0.91
CA ALA A 85 -2.57 -5.76 0.23
C ALA A 85 -1.99 -4.55 0.99
N LEU A 86 -2.84 -3.62 1.45
CA LEU A 86 -2.43 -2.49 2.28
C LEU A 86 -1.78 -2.98 3.58
N ASN A 87 -2.42 -3.91 4.28
CA ASN A 87 -1.91 -4.44 5.55
C ASN A 87 -0.56 -5.16 5.38
N LEU A 88 -0.38 -5.90 4.29
CA LEU A 88 0.87 -6.57 3.96
C LEU A 88 1.99 -5.58 3.63
N VAL A 89 1.70 -4.49 2.90
CA VAL A 89 2.69 -3.42 2.67
C VAL A 89 3.13 -2.78 3.99
N LEU A 90 2.20 -2.51 4.91
CA LEU A 90 2.53 -1.98 6.24
C LEU A 90 3.37 -2.97 7.05
N ALA A 91 3.00 -4.25 7.05
CA ALA A 91 3.74 -5.32 7.73
C ALA A 91 5.18 -5.46 7.19
N LEU A 92 5.32 -5.47 5.86
CA LEU A 92 6.63 -5.50 5.20
C LEU A 92 7.46 -4.27 5.54
N GLY A 93 6.84 -3.09 5.62
CA GLY A 93 7.51 -1.85 6.03
C GLY A 93 8.12 -1.95 7.42
N VAL A 94 7.37 -2.45 8.41
CA VAL A 94 7.86 -2.64 9.79
C VAL A 94 9.01 -3.66 9.84
N VAL A 95 8.86 -4.81 9.18
CA VAL A 95 9.91 -5.84 9.15
C VAL A 95 11.16 -5.31 8.43
N ALA A 96 11.02 -4.66 7.29
CA ALA A 96 12.13 -4.10 6.53
C ALA A 96 12.86 -2.99 7.31
N ALA A 97 12.13 -2.12 8.02
CA ALA A 97 12.74 -1.10 8.88
C ALA A 97 13.60 -1.72 9.99
N GLY A 98 13.08 -2.73 10.69
CA GLY A 98 13.84 -3.43 11.74
C GLY A 98 15.10 -4.12 11.19
N GLN A 99 14.99 -4.76 10.04
CA GLN A 99 16.12 -5.46 9.40
C GLN A 99 17.18 -4.46 8.91
N THR A 100 16.79 -3.40 8.21
CA THR A 100 17.73 -2.38 7.70
C THR A 100 18.45 -1.64 8.84
N MET A 101 17.74 -1.32 9.94
CA MET A 101 18.36 -0.77 11.13
C MET A 101 19.41 -1.72 11.73
N SER A 102 19.13 -3.02 11.79
CA SER A 102 20.07 -4.00 12.34
C SER A 102 21.34 -4.20 11.49
N LEU A 103 21.25 -3.95 10.18
CA LEU A 103 22.36 -4.05 9.24
C LEU A 103 23.24 -2.79 9.22
N TRP A 104 22.76 -1.68 9.80
CA TRP A 104 23.49 -0.42 9.85
C TRP A 104 24.52 -0.34 10.99
N VAL A 105 24.41 -1.25 11.97
CA VAL A 105 25.39 -1.44 13.05
C VAL A 105 26.53 -2.33 12.55
#